data_AF-A0A7R7ZPP9-F1
#
_entry.id   AF-A0A7R7ZPP9-F1
#
_cell.length_a   1.000
_cell.length_b   1.000
_cell.length_c   1.000
_cell.angle_alpha   90.00
_cell.angle_beta   90.00
_cell.angle_gamma   90.00
#
_symmetry.space_group_name_H-M   'P 1'
#
loop_
_entity.id
_entity.type
_entity.pdbx_description
1 polymer ?
#
loop_
_entity_poly.entity_id
_entity_poly.type
_entity_poly.pdbx_seq_one_letter_code
_entity_poly.pdbx_strand_id
1 'polypeptide(L)'
;MFIKEHHSKCSAEEKLPLAFTFSYPVLQKSIKEGILQRWTKDYSCPGAEGNDIVAQLAASMDKKQVPVEVVALVNDTTGTLIATAYRDPQVCIGSIFSTGCNSAYMEACSAIPKIKHAGLPPDSRVVINTECGAFDNSRKVLRRTRFDKDIDACSPRQGQQLYEKMVAGRYLGEIIRRVLLELHNNNGLFRDQDASELNTPHILEASFLSSVEEDNSHLREGVYSLLKERLGVESTVPERRITRFLVEIVGTRAARLYACGIAAICKKRDIKTGVVGVDGSTFNYYTRFRLRVAQAMRDIIGRMILRIR
;
A
#
# COMPACT_ATOMS: atom_id res chain seq x y z
N MET A 1 -30.95 -3.45 -1.00
CA MET A 1 -31.07 -2.03 -0.62
C MET A 1 -30.44 -1.16 -1.70
N PHE A 2 -29.13 -1.27 -1.98
CA PHE A 2 -28.41 -0.50 -3.01
C PHE A 2 -29.03 -0.49 -4.44
N ILE A 3 -29.29 -1.66 -5.05
CA ILE A 3 -29.84 -1.73 -6.43
C ILE A 3 -31.21 -1.06 -6.52
N LYS A 4 -32.09 -1.30 -5.53
CA LYS A 4 -33.42 -0.67 -5.50
C LYS A 4 -33.34 0.85 -5.35
N GLU A 5 -32.31 1.36 -4.68
CA GLU A 5 -32.12 2.78 -4.39
C GLU A 5 -31.48 3.54 -5.56
N HIS A 6 -30.45 2.96 -6.19
CA HIS A 6 -29.66 3.66 -7.23
C HIS A 6 -29.94 3.18 -8.66
N HIS A 7 -30.59 2.03 -8.82
CA HIS A 7 -30.86 1.40 -10.11
C HIS A 7 -32.33 0.95 -10.23
N SER A 8 -33.26 1.71 -9.65
CA SER A 8 -34.71 1.43 -9.65
C SER A 8 -35.33 1.32 -11.05
N LYS A 9 -34.66 1.84 -12.08
CA LYS A 9 -35.08 1.81 -13.49
C LYS A 9 -34.51 0.64 -14.28
N CYS A 10 -33.57 -0.14 -13.74
CA CYS A 10 -33.07 -1.33 -14.42
C CYS A 10 -34.14 -2.42 -14.37
N SER A 11 -34.44 -3.02 -15.52
CA SER A 11 -35.39 -4.13 -15.59
C SER A 11 -34.82 -5.32 -14.81
N ALA A 12 -35.69 -6.16 -14.25
CA ALA A 12 -35.26 -7.39 -13.57
C ALA A 12 -34.53 -8.39 -14.51
N GLU A 13 -34.66 -8.18 -15.83
CA GLU A 13 -34.06 -9.00 -16.88
C GLU A 13 -32.64 -8.54 -17.27
N GLU A 14 -32.29 -7.28 -16.99
CA GLU A 14 -30.99 -6.70 -17.35
C GLU A 14 -30.01 -6.79 -16.16
N LYS A 15 -29.00 -7.66 -16.29
CA LYS A 15 -27.95 -7.80 -15.26
C LYS A 15 -27.01 -6.60 -15.28
N LEU A 16 -26.83 -5.95 -14.13
CA LEU A 16 -25.88 -4.86 -13.97
C LEU A 16 -24.44 -5.37 -14.04
N PRO A 17 -23.56 -4.77 -14.86
CA PRO A 17 -22.16 -5.17 -14.91
C PRO A 17 -21.42 -4.71 -13.66
N LEU A 18 -20.71 -5.64 -13.01
CA LEU A 18 -19.88 -5.40 -11.84
C LEU A 18 -18.42 -5.72 -12.13
N ALA A 19 -17.55 -4.74 -11.90
CA ALA A 19 -16.11 -4.96 -11.77
C ALA A 19 -15.79 -5.22 -10.30
N PHE A 20 -15.34 -6.44 -10.00
CA PHE A 20 -14.95 -6.85 -8.66
C PHE A 20 -13.50 -6.43 -8.40
N THR A 21 -13.31 -5.44 -7.53
CA THR A 21 -11.97 -5.10 -7.04
C THR A 21 -11.60 -6.03 -5.88
N PHE A 22 -10.56 -6.84 -6.06
CA PHE A 22 -10.10 -7.83 -5.09
C PHE A 22 -8.60 -7.71 -4.86
N SER A 23 -8.23 -7.03 -3.78
CA SER A 23 -6.85 -6.63 -3.47
C SER A 23 -6.02 -7.73 -2.82
N TYR A 24 -5.96 -8.90 -3.48
CA TYR A 24 -5.18 -10.06 -3.06
C TYR A 24 -4.48 -10.70 -4.27
N PRO A 25 -3.38 -11.45 -4.06
CA PRO A 25 -2.69 -12.14 -5.14
C PRO A 25 -3.59 -13.20 -5.80
N VAL A 26 -3.94 -12.96 -7.06
CA VAL A 26 -4.75 -13.87 -7.89
C VAL A 26 -3.99 -14.29 -9.13
N LEU A 27 -4.15 -15.55 -9.53
CA LEU A 27 -3.76 -16.02 -10.86
C LEU A 27 -4.97 -15.82 -11.78
N GLN A 28 -4.88 -14.83 -12.67
CA GLN A 28 -5.92 -14.56 -13.66
C GLN A 28 -5.56 -15.20 -14.99
N LYS A 29 -6.43 -16.08 -15.49
CA LYS A 29 -6.35 -16.61 -16.86
C LYS A 29 -7.18 -15.79 -17.85
N SER A 30 -8.20 -15.08 -17.35
CA SER A 30 -9.02 -14.13 -18.10
C SER A 30 -9.43 -12.97 -17.19
N ILE A 31 -10.03 -11.91 -17.76
CA ILE A 31 -10.52 -10.79 -16.96
C ILE A 31 -11.66 -11.18 -16.00
N LYS A 32 -12.36 -12.30 -16.25
CA LYS A 32 -13.49 -12.81 -15.44
C LYS A 32 -13.14 -14.03 -14.58
N GLU A 33 -11.85 -14.39 -14.46
CA GLU A 33 -11.40 -15.54 -13.65
C GLU A 33 -10.26 -15.08 -12.73
N GLY A 34 -10.27 -15.53 -11.47
CA GLY A 34 -9.16 -15.26 -10.56
C GLY A 34 -9.01 -16.32 -9.49
N ILE A 35 -7.98 -17.14 -9.63
CA ILE A 35 -7.64 -18.16 -8.63
C ILE A 35 -6.86 -17.50 -7.51
N LEU A 36 -7.44 -17.37 -6.32
CA LEU A 36 -6.75 -16.81 -5.15
C LEU A 36 -5.53 -17.67 -4.84
N GLN A 37 -4.35 -17.07 -4.88
CA GLN A 37 -3.10 -17.79 -4.58
C GLN A 37 -2.93 -17.96 -3.08
N ARG A 38 -3.14 -16.87 -2.33
CA ARG A 38 -3.00 -16.81 -0.88
C ARG A 38 -3.61 -15.54 -0.33
N TRP A 39 -4.17 -15.60 0.87
CA TRP A 39 -4.59 -14.43 1.61
C TRP A 39 -3.42 -13.52 1.96
N THR A 40 -3.66 -12.25 2.23
CA THR A 40 -2.65 -11.31 2.77
C THR A 40 -3.34 -10.46 3.83
N LYS A 41 -2.63 -9.51 4.46
CA LYS A 41 -3.24 -8.54 5.40
C LYS A 41 -3.98 -9.22 6.58
N ASP A 42 -3.44 -10.33 7.06
CA ASP A 42 -3.99 -11.16 8.16
C ASP A 42 -5.40 -11.71 7.92
N TYR A 43 -5.87 -11.69 6.67
CA TYR A 43 -7.12 -12.33 6.31
C TYR A 43 -6.95 -13.85 6.30
N SER A 44 -8.00 -14.58 6.72
CA SER A 44 -8.04 -16.03 6.63
C SER A 44 -9.49 -16.48 6.43
N CYS A 45 -9.76 -17.06 5.27
CA CYS A 45 -11.06 -17.63 4.96
C CYS A 45 -10.84 -19.01 4.30
N PRO A 46 -11.23 -20.11 4.98
CA PRO A 46 -11.12 -21.46 4.43
C PRO A 46 -11.89 -21.61 3.11
N GLY A 47 -11.35 -22.37 2.17
CA GLY A 47 -12.02 -22.68 0.90
C GLY A 47 -11.93 -21.60 -0.18
N ALA A 48 -11.26 -20.47 0.08
CA ALA A 48 -11.01 -19.45 -0.92
C ALA A 48 -9.66 -19.64 -1.64
N GLU A 49 -8.59 -19.95 -0.90
CA GLU A 49 -7.27 -20.18 -1.50
C GLU A 49 -7.33 -21.39 -2.46
N GLY A 50 -6.71 -21.27 -3.63
CA GLY A 50 -6.75 -22.26 -4.71
C GLY A 50 -8.04 -22.28 -5.54
N ASN A 51 -9.03 -21.43 -5.23
CA ASN A 51 -10.33 -21.43 -5.90
C ASN A 51 -10.59 -20.13 -6.68
N ASP A 52 -11.47 -20.21 -7.69
CA ASP A 52 -11.90 -19.04 -8.45
C ASP A 52 -12.91 -18.20 -7.65
N ILE A 53 -12.44 -17.05 -7.17
CA ILE A 53 -13.23 -16.14 -6.34
C ILE A 53 -14.32 -15.41 -7.11
N VAL A 54 -14.20 -15.31 -8.45
CA VAL A 54 -15.28 -14.73 -9.29
C VAL A 54 -16.46 -15.70 -9.32
N ALA A 55 -16.20 -16.98 -9.57
CA ALA A 55 -17.23 -18.01 -9.56
C ALA A 55 -17.91 -18.13 -8.19
N GLN A 56 -17.14 -18.05 -7.09
CA GLN A 56 -17.70 -18.07 -5.73
C GLN A 56 -18.62 -16.88 -5.45
N LEU A 57 -18.24 -15.67 -5.90
CA LEU A 57 -19.05 -14.47 -5.76
C LEU A 57 -20.32 -14.57 -6.62
N ALA A 58 -20.19 -15.00 -7.88
CA ALA A 58 -21.30 -15.16 -8.81
C ALA A 58 -22.33 -16.17 -8.27
N ALA A 59 -21.90 -17.35 -7.81
CA ALA A 59 -22.79 -18.34 -7.20
C ALA A 59 -23.53 -17.79 -5.96
N SER A 60 -22.86 -16.96 -5.16
CA SER A 60 -23.47 -16.30 -4.01
C SER A 60 -24.49 -15.23 -4.40
N MET A 61 -24.25 -14.50 -5.50
CA MET A 61 -25.19 -13.52 -6.07
C MET A 61 -26.41 -14.21 -6.68
N ASP A 62 -26.22 -15.30 -7.42
CA ASP A 62 -27.29 -16.09 -8.04
C ASP A 62 -28.21 -16.70 -6.99
N LYS A 63 -27.64 -17.28 -5.91
CA LYS A 63 -28.43 -17.82 -4.77
C LYS A 63 -29.32 -16.75 -4.12
N LYS A 64 -28.89 -15.48 -4.17
CA LYS A 64 -29.64 -14.33 -3.65
C LYS A 64 -30.46 -13.59 -4.71
N GLN A 65 -30.51 -14.11 -5.95
CA GLN A 65 -31.20 -13.51 -7.09
C GLN A 65 -30.84 -12.03 -7.29
N VAL A 66 -29.55 -11.70 -7.12
CA VAL A 66 -29.05 -10.35 -7.37
C VAL A 66 -28.87 -10.17 -8.88
N PRO A 67 -29.49 -9.17 -9.53
CA PRO A 67 -29.41 -8.97 -10.98
C PRO A 67 -28.09 -8.30 -11.37
N VAL A 68 -26.97 -8.98 -11.11
CA VAL A 68 -25.60 -8.49 -11.35
C VAL A 68 -24.80 -9.57 -12.07
N GLU A 69 -23.96 -9.15 -13.01
CA GLU A 69 -22.96 -10.00 -13.66
C GLU A 69 -21.56 -9.49 -13.32
N VAL A 70 -20.69 -10.37 -12.82
CA VAL A 70 -19.27 -10.03 -12.64
C VAL A 70 -18.58 -10.03 -14.00
N VAL A 71 -18.30 -8.86 -14.55
CA VAL A 71 -17.70 -8.69 -15.88
C VAL A 71 -16.19 -8.54 -15.86
N ALA A 72 -15.62 -8.24 -14.70
CA ALA A 72 -14.18 -8.12 -14.51
C ALA A 72 -13.79 -8.38 -13.06
N LEU A 73 -12.61 -8.96 -12.88
CA LEU A 73 -11.86 -9.00 -11.64
C LEU A 73 -10.63 -8.11 -11.80
N VAL A 74 -10.44 -7.17 -10.89
CA VAL A 74 -9.32 -6.24 -10.93
C VAL A 74 -8.63 -6.14 -9.57
N ASN A 75 -7.32 -5.93 -9.58
CA ASN A 75 -6.59 -5.50 -8.40
C ASN A 75 -6.85 -4.00 -8.15
N ASP A 76 -6.82 -3.54 -6.89
CA ASP A 76 -6.99 -2.12 -6.55
C ASP A 76 -6.04 -1.21 -7.32
N THR A 77 -4.78 -1.60 -7.45
CA THR A 77 -3.74 -0.82 -8.12
C THR A 77 -4.00 -0.72 -9.63
N THR A 78 -4.53 -1.78 -10.22
CA THR A 78 -5.04 -1.76 -11.61
C THR A 78 -6.24 -0.83 -11.73
N GLY A 79 -7.18 -0.89 -10.79
CA GLY A 79 -8.32 0.01 -10.72
C GLY A 79 -7.89 1.47 -10.63
N THR A 80 -6.96 1.79 -9.73
CA THR A 80 -6.36 3.12 -9.58
C THR A 80 -5.72 3.59 -10.87
N LEU A 81 -4.91 2.77 -11.54
CA LEU A 81 -4.31 3.12 -12.83
C LEU A 81 -5.37 3.50 -13.86
N ILE A 82 -6.37 2.62 -14.08
CA ILE A 82 -7.38 2.83 -15.12
C ILE A 82 -8.30 4.00 -14.79
N ALA A 83 -8.77 4.11 -13.55
CA ALA A 83 -9.67 5.18 -13.11
C ALA A 83 -9.01 6.57 -13.16
N THR A 84 -7.74 6.66 -12.76
CA THR A 84 -6.98 7.92 -12.84
C THR A 84 -6.59 8.26 -14.28
N ALA A 85 -6.18 7.28 -15.08
CA ALA A 85 -5.88 7.48 -16.50
C ALA A 85 -7.10 7.89 -17.34
N TYR A 86 -8.31 7.43 -16.95
CA TYR A 86 -9.55 7.88 -17.58
C TYR A 86 -9.79 9.38 -17.40
N ARG A 87 -9.36 9.97 -16.27
CA ARG A 87 -9.50 11.41 -15.98
C ARG A 87 -8.32 12.23 -16.48
N ASP A 88 -7.11 11.69 -16.38
CA ASP A 88 -5.87 12.34 -16.79
C ASP A 88 -5.07 11.39 -17.69
N PRO A 89 -5.12 11.59 -19.02
CA PRO A 89 -4.40 10.74 -19.98
C PRO A 89 -2.87 10.73 -19.81
N GLN A 90 -2.30 11.63 -18.99
CA GLN A 90 -0.87 11.63 -18.68
C GLN A 90 -0.49 10.59 -17.63
N VAL A 91 -1.45 9.94 -16.97
CA VAL A 91 -1.17 8.88 -16.00
C VAL A 91 -0.55 7.68 -16.70
N CYS A 92 0.63 7.30 -16.22
CA CYS A 92 1.42 6.19 -16.77
C CYS A 92 1.64 5.04 -15.77
N ILE A 93 1.44 5.32 -14.48
CA ILE A 93 1.62 4.38 -13.37
C ILE A 93 0.49 4.62 -12.36
N GLY A 94 -0.18 3.56 -11.95
CA GLY A 94 -1.06 3.56 -10.77
C GLY A 94 -0.28 3.00 -9.60
N SER A 95 -0.42 3.59 -8.43
CA SER A 95 0.33 3.17 -7.25
C SER A 95 -0.54 3.24 -6.00
N ILE A 96 -0.33 2.31 -5.07
CA ILE A 96 -1.03 2.27 -3.79
C ILE A 96 -0.04 2.56 -2.68
N PHE A 97 -0.40 3.46 -1.77
CA PHE A 97 0.30 3.68 -0.51
C PHE A 97 -0.70 3.83 0.65
N SER A 98 -0.89 2.74 1.38
CA SER A 98 -1.84 2.61 2.48
C SER A 98 -1.30 1.58 3.50
N THR A 99 -2.17 0.73 4.06
CA THR A 99 -1.82 -0.47 4.83
C THR A 99 -0.83 -1.38 4.08
N GLY A 100 -0.92 -1.41 2.75
CA GLY A 100 0.03 -2.07 1.85
C GLY A 100 0.62 -1.09 0.83
N CYS A 101 1.54 -1.59 -0.01
CA CYS A 101 2.07 -0.83 -1.13
C CYS A 101 2.19 -1.67 -2.39
N ASN A 102 1.81 -1.09 -3.53
CA ASN A 102 1.87 -1.78 -4.81
C ASN A 102 1.94 -0.76 -5.97
N SER A 103 2.31 -1.21 -7.15
CA SER A 103 2.28 -0.40 -8.37
C SER A 103 1.80 -1.21 -9.58
N ALA A 104 1.12 -0.53 -10.51
CA ALA A 104 0.66 -1.09 -11.77
C ALA A 104 0.99 -0.14 -12.92
N TYR A 105 1.26 -0.71 -14.08
CA TYR A 105 1.55 0.04 -15.31
C TYR A 105 1.13 -0.75 -16.54
N MET A 106 1.03 -0.11 -17.69
CA MET A 106 0.70 -0.77 -18.95
C MET A 106 1.98 -1.29 -19.63
N GLU A 107 2.07 -2.59 -19.90
CA GLU A 107 3.17 -3.25 -20.62
C GLU A 107 2.78 -3.67 -22.05
N ALA A 108 3.72 -3.67 -23.00
CA ALA A 108 3.50 -4.25 -24.33
C ALA A 108 3.49 -5.79 -24.27
N CYS A 109 2.56 -6.45 -24.96
CA CYS A 109 2.48 -7.91 -25.02
C CYS A 109 3.79 -8.56 -25.45
N SER A 110 4.50 -7.94 -26.40
CA SER A 110 5.83 -8.36 -26.88
C SER A 110 6.89 -8.47 -25.76
N ALA A 111 6.76 -7.68 -24.69
CA ALA A 111 7.67 -7.68 -23.55
C ALA A 111 7.28 -8.69 -22.45
N ILE A 112 6.28 -9.55 -22.66
CA ILE A 112 5.76 -10.49 -21.66
C ILE A 112 5.79 -11.93 -22.21
N PRO A 113 6.94 -12.63 -22.18
CA PRO A 113 7.07 -13.98 -22.75
C PRO A 113 6.07 -14.99 -22.16
N LYS A 114 5.74 -14.86 -20.87
CA LYS A 114 4.84 -15.77 -20.15
C LYS A 114 3.40 -15.81 -20.69
N ILE A 115 2.95 -14.77 -21.41
CA ILE A 115 1.60 -14.73 -22.00
C ILE A 115 1.61 -14.94 -23.52
N LYS A 116 2.74 -15.33 -24.12
CA LYS A 116 2.85 -15.53 -25.58
C LYS A 116 1.79 -16.52 -26.12
N HIS A 117 1.41 -17.51 -25.31
CA HIS A 117 0.36 -18.49 -25.62
C HIS A 117 -1.04 -17.89 -25.76
N ALA A 118 -1.27 -16.66 -25.26
CA ALA A 118 -2.56 -15.98 -25.37
C ALA A 118 -2.86 -15.42 -26.77
N GLY A 119 -1.88 -15.44 -27.70
CA GLY A 119 -2.09 -15.04 -29.09
C GLY A 119 -2.42 -13.55 -29.30
N LEU A 120 -2.12 -12.69 -28.32
CA LEU A 120 -2.37 -11.26 -28.41
C LEU A 120 -1.40 -10.57 -29.39
N PRO A 121 -1.83 -9.52 -30.12
CA PRO A 121 -0.94 -8.77 -30.99
C PRO A 121 0.27 -8.20 -30.21
N PRO A 122 1.49 -8.21 -30.79
CA PRO A 122 2.71 -7.78 -30.08
C PRO A 122 2.64 -6.35 -29.51
N ASP A 123 1.97 -5.43 -30.21
CA ASP A 123 1.85 -4.01 -29.85
C ASP A 123 0.65 -3.73 -28.93
N SER A 124 -0.20 -4.72 -28.66
CA SER A 124 -1.26 -4.57 -27.67
C SER A 124 -0.66 -4.32 -26.28
N ARG A 125 -1.37 -3.55 -25.46
CA ARG A 125 -0.94 -3.22 -24.10
C ARG A 125 -1.79 -3.96 -23.08
N VAL A 126 -1.14 -4.48 -22.05
CA VAL A 126 -1.76 -5.20 -20.93
C VAL A 126 -1.35 -4.55 -19.63
N VAL A 127 -2.26 -4.41 -18.68
CA VAL A 127 -1.92 -3.93 -17.34
C VAL A 127 -1.07 -4.98 -16.62
N ILE A 128 0.07 -4.58 -16.11
CA ILE A 128 0.87 -5.35 -15.16
C ILE A 128 0.57 -4.84 -13.76
N ASN A 129 -0.13 -5.65 -12.97
CA ASN A 129 -0.07 -5.57 -11.52
C ASN A 129 1.27 -6.17 -11.07
N THR A 130 2.13 -5.38 -10.44
CA THR A 130 3.50 -5.82 -10.11
C THR A 130 3.57 -6.67 -8.85
N GLU A 131 2.62 -6.52 -7.92
CA GLU A 131 2.71 -7.08 -6.56
C GLU A 131 4.09 -6.80 -5.92
N CYS A 132 4.59 -5.58 -6.10
CA CYS A 132 5.98 -5.21 -5.75
C CYS A 132 6.28 -5.27 -4.24
N GLY A 133 5.26 -5.43 -3.40
CA GLY A 133 5.43 -5.72 -1.97
C GLY A 133 6.33 -6.92 -1.68
N ALA A 134 6.36 -7.92 -2.57
CA ALA A 134 7.22 -9.11 -2.48
C ALA A 134 8.66 -8.88 -2.95
N PHE A 135 9.01 -7.67 -3.40
CA PHE A 135 10.35 -7.37 -3.89
C PHE A 135 11.41 -7.68 -2.83
N ASP A 136 12.49 -8.29 -3.29
CA ASP A 136 13.65 -8.68 -2.50
C ASP A 136 13.36 -9.56 -1.28
N ASN A 137 12.36 -10.45 -1.37
CA ASN A 137 12.23 -11.59 -0.43
C ASN A 137 13.53 -12.44 -0.37
N SER A 138 14.37 -12.38 -1.42
CA SER A 138 15.71 -12.97 -1.46
C SER A 138 16.78 -12.26 -0.64
N ARG A 139 16.51 -11.06 -0.08
CA ARG A 139 17.39 -10.30 0.83
C ARG A 139 18.75 -9.90 0.23
N LYS A 140 18.77 -9.47 -1.03
CA LYS A 140 20.00 -9.12 -1.76
C LYS A 140 20.31 -7.63 -1.74
N VAL A 141 19.31 -6.75 -1.68
CA VAL A 141 19.49 -5.30 -1.91
C VAL A 141 18.90 -4.42 -0.82
N LEU A 142 17.82 -4.84 -0.16
CA LEU A 142 17.17 -4.08 0.90
C LEU A 142 18.02 -4.11 2.17
N ARG A 143 18.45 -2.93 2.63
CA ARG A 143 19.16 -2.74 3.90
C ARG A 143 18.18 -2.77 5.06
N ARG A 144 17.92 -3.98 5.58
CA ARG A 144 17.02 -4.22 6.72
C ARG A 144 17.74 -4.00 8.05
N THR A 145 17.19 -3.13 8.89
CA THR A 145 17.60 -2.95 10.28
C THR A 145 17.18 -4.16 11.14
N ARG A 146 17.61 -4.22 12.39
CA ARG A 146 17.09 -5.23 13.33
C ARG A 146 15.58 -5.11 13.51
N PHE A 147 15.02 -3.90 13.56
CA PHE A 147 13.58 -3.69 13.71
C PHE A 147 12.79 -4.24 12.52
N ASP A 148 13.30 -4.06 11.30
CA ASP A 148 12.70 -4.66 10.09
C ASP A 148 12.77 -6.20 10.13
N LYS A 149 13.80 -6.77 10.77
CA LYS A 149 13.95 -8.23 10.96
C LYS A 149 12.97 -8.76 11.99
N ASP A 150 12.80 -8.05 13.10
CA ASP A 150 11.91 -8.45 14.18
C ASP A 150 10.44 -8.36 13.74
N ILE A 151 10.06 -7.31 13.01
CA ILE A 151 8.71 -7.18 12.43
C ILE A 151 8.39 -8.35 11.50
N ASP A 152 9.35 -8.75 10.66
CA ASP A 152 9.18 -9.88 9.76
C ASP A 152 9.07 -11.21 10.52
N ALA A 153 9.91 -11.41 11.54
CA ALA A 153 9.89 -12.60 12.39
C ALA A 153 8.58 -12.74 13.18
N CYS A 154 8.01 -11.62 13.65
CA CYS A 154 6.72 -11.60 14.36
C CYS A 154 5.51 -11.59 13.42
N SER A 155 5.70 -11.48 12.10
CA SER A 155 4.58 -11.44 11.16
C SER A 155 4.05 -12.84 10.86
N PRO A 156 2.76 -13.00 10.50
CA PRO A 156 2.19 -14.31 10.16
C PRO A 156 2.87 -15.01 8.98
N ARG A 157 3.60 -14.26 8.15
CA ARG A 157 4.30 -14.76 6.96
C ARG A 157 5.73 -14.26 6.93
N GLN A 158 6.55 -14.87 7.78
CA GLN A 158 7.98 -14.60 7.85
C GLN A 158 8.65 -14.81 6.49
N GLY A 159 9.52 -13.88 6.10
CA GLY A 159 10.27 -13.92 4.85
C GLY A 159 9.49 -13.52 3.60
N GLN A 160 8.22 -13.16 3.74
CA GLN A 160 7.38 -12.66 2.65
C GLN A 160 7.13 -11.16 2.80
N GLN A 161 6.78 -10.50 1.69
CA GLN A 161 6.42 -9.08 1.64
C GLN A 161 7.50 -8.15 2.24
N LEU A 162 8.78 -8.45 2.04
CA LEU A 162 9.87 -7.73 2.72
C LEU A 162 9.93 -6.25 2.33
N TYR A 163 9.71 -5.93 1.06
CA TYR A 163 9.65 -4.54 0.61
C TYR A 163 8.44 -3.81 1.21
N GLU A 164 7.26 -4.44 1.21
CA GLU A 164 6.05 -3.85 1.82
C GLU A 164 6.24 -3.55 3.30
N LYS A 165 6.86 -4.47 4.06
CA LYS A 165 7.17 -4.29 5.49
C LYS A 165 8.08 -3.09 5.77
N MET A 166 8.86 -2.64 4.78
CA MET A 166 9.74 -1.47 4.91
C MET A 166 9.10 -0.16 4.42
N VAL A 167 7.94 -0.23 3.77
CA VAL A 167 7.37 0.91 3.07
C VAL A 167 5.95 1.23 3.55
N ALA A 168 5.07 0.24 3.60
CA ALA A 168 3.65 0.47 3.80
C ALA A 168 3.33 1.06 5.18
N GLY A 169 2.30 1.90 5.25
CA GLY A 169 1.94 2.73 6.40
C GLY A 169 1.76 1.92 7.69
N ARG A 170 1.20 0.70 7.59
CA ARG A 170 1.01 -0.21 8.72
C ARG A 170 2.31 -0.52 9.48
N TYR A 171 3.42 -0.64 8.78
CA TYR A 171 4.70 -1.04 9.38
C TYR A 171 5.53 0.15 9.83
N LEU A 172 5.27 1.35 9.33
CA LEU A 172 6.02 2.54 9.71
C LEU A 172 5.85 2.86 11.20
N GLY A 173 4.62 2.85 11.70
CA GLY A 173 4.35 3.06 13.11
C GLY A 173 4.87 1.93 14.00
N GLU A 174 4.84 0.68 13.51
CA GLU A 174 5.40 -0.46 14.24
C GLU A 174 6.93 -0.38 14.36
N ILE A 175 7.63 0.12 13.34
CA ILE A 175 9.08 0.40 13.43
C ILE A 175 9.32 1.46 14.50
N ILE A 176 8.56 2.56 14.49
CA ILE A 176 8.70 3.64 15.46
C ILE A 176 8.44 3.13 16.88
N ARG A 177 7.36 2.36 17.09
CA ARG A 177 7.02 1.75 18.39
C ARG A 177 8.18 0.92 18.93
N ARG A 178 8.77 0.04 18.10
CA ARG A 178 9.88 -0.81 18.53
C ARG A 178 11.13 -0.03 18.89
N VAL A 179 11.43 1.05 18.16
CA VAL A 179 12.56 1.94 18.50
C VAL A 179 12.28 2.67 19.81
N LEU A 180 11.07 3.20 20.01
CA LEU A 180 10.68 3.87 21.25
C LEU A 180 10.74 2.93 22.46
N LEU A 181 10.24 1.69 22.31
CA LEU A 181 10.29 0.66 23.34
C LEU A 181 11.74 0.32 23.71
N GLU A 182 12.63 0.21 22.72
CA GLU A 182 14.04 -0.05 23.00
C GLU A 182 14.71 1.12 23.74
N LEU A 183 14.44 2.37 23.31
CA LEU A 183 14.97 3.56 23.98
C LEU A 183 14.42 3.71 25.40
N HIS A 184 13.17 3.30 25.64
CA HIS A 184 12.60 3.27 26.99
C HIS A 184 13.33 2.26 27.87
N ASN A 185 13.44 1.02 27.41
CA ASN A 185 14.02 -0.08 28.18
C ASN A 185 15.53 0.09 28.45
N ASN A 186 16.28 0.69 27.50
CA ASN A 186 17.74 0.67 27.52
C ASN A 186 18.40 2.06 27.63
N ASN A 187 17.68 3.14 27.33
CA ASN A 187 18.26 4.48 27.20
C ASN A 187 17.55 5.56 28.03
N GLY A 188 16.55 5.19 28.84
CA GLY A 188 15.88 6.09 29.77
C GLY A 188 14.91 7.07 29.13
N LEU A 189 14.41 6.78 27.91
CA LEU A 189 13.27 7.50 27.33
C LEU A 189 12.01 7.24 28.17
N PHE A 190 11.21 8.26 28.47
CA PHE A 190 10.02 8.16 29.33
C PHE A 190 10.34 7.57 30.71
N ARG A 191 11.42 8.06 31.32
CA ARG A 191 11.86 7.58 32.64
C ARG A 191 10.75 7.78 33.68
N ASP A 192 10.56 6.76 34.53
CA ASP A 192 9.57 6.74 35.60
C ASP A 192 8.10 6.86 35.12
N GLN A 193 7.85 6.68 33.81
CA GLN A 193 6.50 6.61 33.24
C GLN A 193 6.09 5.15 33.04
N ASP A 194 4.79 4.86 33.20
CA ASP A 194 4.21 3.60 32.74
C ASP A 194 4.03 3.66 31.22
N ALA A 195 4.99 3.10 30.48
CA ALA A 195 4.94 2.98 29.03
C ALA A 195 4.52 1.57 28.58
N SER A 196 3.73 0.85 29.38
CA SER A 196 3.30 -0.52 29.09
C SER A 196 2.59 -0.66 27.73
N GLU A 197 1.86 0.37 27.31
CA GLU A 197 1.22 0.46 25.98
C GLU A 197 2.20 0.36 24.81
N LEU A 198 3.48 0.69 25.00
CA LEU A 198 4.50 0.44 23.98
C LEU A 198 4.66 -1.05 23.67
N ASN A 199 4.19 -1.98 24.51
CA ASN A 199 4.19 -3.41 24.21
C ASN A 199 3.07 -3.84 23.25
N THR A 200 2.04 -3.00 23.06
CA THR A 200 0.89 -3.27 22.19
C THR A 200 1.31 -3.14 20.71
N PRO A 201 1.38 -4.25 19.94
CA PRO A 201 1.78 -4.18 18.54
C PRO A 201 0.81 -3.31 17.73
N HIS A 202 1.34 -2.56 16.76
CA HIS A 202 0.55 -1.69 15.87
C HIS A 202 -0.25 -0.56 16.53
N ILE A 203 -0.01 -0.24 17.82
CA ILE A 203 -0.69 0.87 18.51
C ILE A 203 -0.44 2.24 17.86
N LEU A 204 0.70 2.41 17.19
CA LEU A 204 1.04 3.61 16.43
C LEU A 204 0.65 3.39 14.97
N GLU A 205 -0.41 4.06 14.53
CA GLU A 205 -0.89 4.00 13.15
C GLU A 205 -0.28 5.11 12.27
N ALA A 206 -0.53 5.04 10.96
CA ALA A 206 -0.10 6.07 10.00
C ALA A 206 -0.57 7.50 10.37
N SER A 207 -1.74 7.63 11.00
CA SER A 207 -2.28 8.92 11.47
C SER A 207 -1.38 9.57 12.52
N PHE A 208 -0.81 8.79 13.44
CA PHE A 208 0.15 9.27 14.45
C PHE A 208 1.35 9.95 13.79
N LEU A 209 1.91 9.36 12.72
CA LEU A 209 3.04 9.92 12.00
C LEU A 209 2.70 11.29 11.37
N SER A 210 1.51 11.42 10.77
CA SER A 210 1.08 12.69 10.18
C SER A 210 0.96 13.77 11.25
N SER A 211 0.25 13.47 12.34
CA SER A 211 0.02 14.45 13.41
C SER A 211 1.31 14.89 14.11
N VAL A 212 2.28 13.98 14.28
CA VAL A 212 3.60 14.33 14.85
C VAL A 212 4.37 15.30 13.96
N GLU A 213 4.28 15.15 12.63
CA GLU A 213 4.99 16.04 11.70
C GLU A 213 4.28 17.37 11.44
N GLU A 214 2.97 17.41 11.62
CA GLU A 214 2.15 18.62 11.49
C GLU A 214 2.30 19.57 12.68
N ASP A 215 2.72 19.07 13.85
CA ASP A 215 2.96 19.87 15.04
C ASP A 215 4.20 20.77 14.89
N ASN A 216 3.98 22.01 14.46
CA ASN A 216 5.03 23.03 14.32
C ASN A 216 5.24 23.87 15.59
N SER A 217 4.60 23.53 16.72
CA SER A 217 4.78 24.26 17.97
C SER A 217 6.22 24.10 18.51
N HIS A 218 6.74 25.14 19.16
CA HIS A 218 8.11 25.14 19.69
C HIS A 218 8.33 24.05 20.74
N LEU A 219 7.31 23.82 21.58
CA LEU A 219 7.33 22.82 22.63
C LEU A 219 6.85 21.44 22.18
N ARG A 220 6.19 21.33 21.01
CA ARG A 220 5.57 20.10 20.50
C ARG A 220 4.38 19.63 21.34
N GLU A 221 3.45 20.52 21.61
CA GLU A 221 2.28 20.24 22.45
C GLU A 221 1.34 19.20 21.82
N GLY A 222 1.22 19.18 20.50
CA GLY A 222 0.48 18.14 19.79
C GLY A 222 1.12 16.77 19.98
N VAL A 223 2.45 16.66 19.87
CA VAL A 223 3.18 15.42 20.14
C VAL A 223 3.01 14.97 21.59
N TYR A 224 2.99 15.91 22.54
CA TYR A 224 2.72 15.59 23.95
C TYR A 224 1.34 14.94 24.12
N SER A 225 0.29 15.58 23.61
CA SER A 225 -1.08 15.08 23.70
C SER A 225 -1.22 13.71 23.05
N LEU A 226 -0.59 13.49 21.88
CA LEU A 226 -0.60 12.19 21.20
C LEU A 226 0.09 11.09 22.00
N LEU A 227 1.26 11.38 22.58
CA LEU A 227 1.98 10.41 23.41
C LEU A 227 1.20 10.07 24.68
N LYS A 228 0.56 11.06 25.31
CA LYS A 228 -0.29 10.85 26.48
C LYS A 228 -1.55 10.05 26.14
N GLU A 229 -2.21 10.38 25.03
CA GLU A 229 -3.45 9.71 24.59
C GLU A 229 -3.20 8.27 24.12
N ARG A 230 -2.12 8.01 23.38
CA ARG A 230 -1.85 6.70 22.77
C ARG A 230 -1.04 5.77 23.66
N LEU A 231 -0.12 6.31 24.46
CA LEU A 231 0.84 5.52 25.23
C LEU A 231 0.75 5.74 26.74
N GLY A 232 -0.09 6.68 27.21
CA GLY A 232 -0.20 6.99 28.63
C GLY A 232 0.99 7.75 29.22
N VAL A 233 1.97 8.17 28.40
CA VAL A 233 3.22 8.76 28.89
C VAL A 233 3.19 10.28 28.89
N GLU A 234 3.64 10.90 29.98
CA GLU A 234 3.90 12.34 30.05
C GLU A 234 5.33 12.61 29.58
N SER A 235 5.46 13.23 28.41
CA SER A 235 6.75 13.41 27.73
C SER A 235 7.36 14.80 27.93
N THR A 236 8.67 14.82 28.12
CA THR A 236 9.49 16.04 28.14
C THR A 236 9.70 16.61 26.73
N VAL A 237 10.11 17.87 26.61
CA VAL A 237 10.42 18.49 25.29
C VAL A 237 11.49 17.69 24.51
N PRO A 238 12.62 17.25 25.12
CA PRO A 238 13.61 16.44 24.41
C PRO A 238 13.04 15.13 23.86
N GLU A 239 12.22 14.42 24.62
CA GLU A 239 11.61 13.16 24.19
C GLU A 239 10.66 13.36 23.01
N ARG A 240 9.87 14.44 23.03
CA ARG A 240 9.00 14.82 21.90
C ARG A 240 9.80 15.15 20.64
N ARG A 241 10.99 15.76 20.79
CA ARG A 241 11.91 16.00 19.68
C ARG A 241 12.48 14.69 19.12
N ILE A 242 12.85 13.74 19.99
CA ILE A 242 13.29 12.39 19.61
C ILE A 242 12.19 11.67 18.84
N THR A 243 10.95 11.64 19.36
CA THR A 243 9.81 11.01 18.69
C THR A 243 9.58 11.57 17.29
N ARG A 244 9.59 12.91 17.13
CA ARG A 244 9.47 13.51 15.79
C ARG A 244 10.63 13.14 14.89
N PHE A 245 11.86 13.17 15.39
CA PHE A 245 13.04 12.80 14.60
C PHE A 245 12.91 11.35 14.10
N LEU A 246 12.43 10.42 14.94
CA LEU A 246 12.16 9.04 14.54
C LEU A 246 11.10 8.95 13.43
N VAL A 247 10.00 9.68 13.56
CA VAL A 247 8.96 9.76 12.51
C VAL A 247 9.56 10.26 11.20
N GLU A 248 10.36 11.33 11.24
CA GLU A 248 10.96 11.93 10.05
C GLU A 248 11.94 10.99 9.34
N ILE A 249 12.82 10.29 10.07
CA ILE A 249 13.78 9.35 9.46
C ILE A 249 13.08 8.11 8.89
N VAL A 250 12.08 7.56 9.60
CA VAL A 250 11.35 6.37 9.15
C VAL A 250 10.51 6.69 7.93
N GLY A 251 9.78 7.82 7.96
CA GLY A 251 8.99 8.30 6.83
C GLY A 251 9.85 8.65 5.61
N THR A 252 11.01 9.27 5.82
CA THR A 252 11.97 9.57 4.74
C THR A 252 12.52 8.31 4.10
N ARG A 253 12.95 7.33 4.90
CA ARG A 253 13.40 6.03 4.39
C ARG A 253 12.31 5.35 3.55
N ALA A 254 11.09 5.30 4.07
CA ALA A 254 9.95 4.68 3.38
C ALA A 254 9.63 5.37 2.04
N ALA A 255 9.62 6.71 2.02
CA ALA A 255 9.39 7.48 0.79
C ALA A 255 10.48 7.25 -0.26
N ARG A 256 11.74 7.14 0.15
CA ARG A 256 12.86 6.85 -0.76
C ARG A 256 12.77 5.44 -1.34
N LEU A 257 12.43 4.45 -0.52
CA LEU A 257 12.20 3.08 -0.98
C LEU A 257 10.99 3.00 -1.93
N TYR A 258 9.86 3.62 -1.56
CA TYR A 258 8.68 3.71 -2.41
C TYR A 258 8.98 4.30 -3.80
N ALA A 259 9.75 5.40 -3.83
CA ALA A 259 10.20 6.02 -5.06
C ALA A 259 11.05 5.07 -5.94
N CYS A 260 11.84 4.17 -5.35
CA CYS A 260 12.60 3.18 -6.13
C CYS A 260 11.68 2.26 -6.95
N GLY A 261 10.53 1.84 -6.41
CA GLY A 261 9.57 1.01 -7.13
C GLY A 261 9.00 1.72 -8.37
N ILE A 262 8.61 2.99 -8.20
CA ILE A 262 8.12 3.82 -9.31
C ILE A 262 9.24 4.08 -10.32
N ALA A 263 10.42 4.48 -9.86
CA ALA A 263 11.58 4.77 -10.71
C ALA A 263 12.03 3.54 -11.50
N ALA A 264 11.93 2.34 -10.95
CA ALA A 264 12.23 1.10 -11.67
C ALA A 264 11.28 0.90 -12.86
N ILE A 265 9.98 1.16 -12.69
CA ILE A 265 9.01 1.12 -13.79
C ILE A 265 9.34 2.19 -14.84
N CYS A 266 9.62 3.43 -14.41
CA CYS A 266 9.98 4.51 -15.33
C CYS A 266 11.22 4.16 -16.17
N LYS A 267 12.29 3.66 -15.54
CA LYS A 267 13.52 3.22 -16.23
C LYS A 267 13.25 2.06 -17.18
N LYS A 268 12.48 1.05 -16.75
CA LYS A 268 12.13 -0.10 -17.59
C LYS A 268 11.38 0.31 -18.85
N ARG A 269 10.50 1.31 -18.74
CA ARG A 269 9.57 1.75 -19.79
C ARG A 269 10.02 2.99 -20.56
N ASP A 270 11.23 3.49 -20.29
CA ASP A 270 11.74 4.78 -20.78
C ASP A 270 10.71 5.92 -20.64
N ILE A 271 9.98 5.94 -19.52
CA ILE A 271 9.03 7.01 -19.22
C ILE A 271 9.85 8.22 -18.80
N LYS A 272 9.74 9.34 -19.52
CA LYS A 272 10.44 10.60 -19.24
C LYS A 272 9.54 11.69 -18.65
N THR A 273 8.24 11.62 -18.97
CA THR A 273 7.21 12.53 -18.51
C THR A 273 5.92 11.76 -18.24
N GLY A 274 5.13 12.22 -17.28
CA GLY A 274 3.84 11.61 -16.98
C GLY A 274 3.34 11.94 -15.58
N VAL A 275 2.25 11.26 -15.21
CA VAL A 275 1.64 11.32 -13.89
C VAL A 275 1.67 9.92 -13.28
N VAL A 276 1.99 9.87 -11.98
CA VAL A 276 1.77 8.69 -11.14
C VAL A 276 0.51 8.97 -10.35
N GLY A 277 -0.56 8.22 -10.66
CA GLY A 277 -1.79 8.27 -9.88
C GLY A 277 -1.64 7.43 -8.63
N VAL A 278 -1.63 8.06 -7.46
CA VAL A 278 -1.46 7.38 -6.18
C VAL A 278 -2.78 7.39 -5.42
N ASP A 279 -3.18 6.23 -4.93
CA ASP A 279 -4.32 6.10 -4.02
C ASP A 279 -3.88 5.43 -2.71
N GLY A 280 -4.70 5.58 -1.67
CA GLY A 280 -4.47 5.04 -0.35
C GLY A 280 -4.63 6.07 0.76
N SER A 281 -5.25 5.64 1.87
CA SER A 281 -5.53 6.51 3.02
C SER A 281 -4.25 7.13 3.57
N THR A 282 -3.18 6.36 3.73
CA THR A 282 -1.90 6.88 4.23
C THR A 282 -1.34 7.98 3.31
N PHE A 283 -1.43 7.83 1.99
CA PHE A 283 -0.97 8.88 1.07
C PHE A 283 -1.77 10.17 1.18
N ASN A 284 -3.10 10.06 1.33
CA ASN A 284 -4.00 11.21 1.38
C ASN A 284 -3.82 12.04 2.65
N TYR A 285 -3.54 11.40 3.80
CA TYR A 285 -3.36 12.11 5.06
C TYR A 285 -1.90 12.52 5.31
N TYR A 286 -0.92 11.70 4.93
CA TYR A 286 0.48 11.95 5.25
C TYR A 286 1.14 12.89 4.24
N THR A 287 0.77 14.17 4.27
CA THR A 287 1.14 15.19 3.27
C THR A 287 2.66 15.33 3.05
N ARG A 288 3.48 15.18 4.10
CA ARG A 288 4.94 15.22 4.02
C ARG A 288 5.53 14.04 3.25
N PHE A 289 4.85 12.89 3.23
CA PHE A 289 5.28 11.74 2.45
C PHE A 289 5.31 12.04 0.95
N ARG A 290 4.27 12.68 0.42
CA ARG A 290 4.22 13.09 -1.01
C ARG A 290 5.43 13.95 -1.39
N LEU A 291 5.79 14.91 -0.55
CA LEU A 291 6.95 15.78 -0.79
C LEU A 291 8.26 14.99 -0.79
N ARG A 292 8.41 14.03 0.13
CA ARG A 292 9.60 13.16 0.18
C ARG A 292 9.69 12.22 -1.00
N VAL A 293 8.58 11.64 -1.47
CA VAL A 293 8.58 10.80 -2.67
C VAL A 293 8.95 11.64 -3.89
N ALA A 294 8.38 12.85 -4.04
CA ALA A 294 8.74 13.74 -5.13
C ALA A 294 10.23 14.12 -5.11
N GLN A 295 10.78 14.42 -3.93
CA GLN A 295 12.22 14.67 -3.78
C GLN A 295 13.05 13.43 -4.14
N ALA A 296 12.68 12.24 -3.61
CA ALA A 296 13.40 11.01 -3.88
C ALA A 296 13.37 10.65 -5.37
N MET A 297 12.26 10.88 -6.07
CA MET A 297 12.18 10.71 -7.52
C MET A 297 13.16 11.64 -8.23
N ARG A 298 13.23 12.93 -7.85
CA ARG A 298 14.23 13.86 -8.41
C ARG A 298 15.66 13.38 -8.19
N ASP A 299 15.96 12.81 -7.02
CA ASP A 299 17.30 12.29 -6.72
C ASP A 299 17.65 11.05 -7.57
N ILE A 300 16.69 10.17 -7.90
CA ILE A 300 16.94 8.89 -8.58
C ILE A 300 16.99 9.02 -10.11
N ILE A 301 16.10 9.82 -10.69
CA ILE A 301 15.90 9.93 -12.14
C ILE A 301 16.12 11.36 -12.69
N GLY A 302 16.51 12.32 -11.85
CA GLY A 302 16.85 13.68 -12.27
C GLY A 302 15.63 14.57 -12.58
N ARG A 303 15.81 15.54 -13.50
CA ARG A 303 14.77 16.51 -13.91
C ARG A 303 13.72 15.89 -14.84
N MET A 304 13.09 14.79 -14.45
CA MET A 304 11.89 14.30 -15.13
C MET A 304 10.65 15.05 -14.66
N ILE A 305 9.71 15.31 -15.58
CA ILE A 305 8.41 15.92 -15.26
C ILE A 305 7.44 14.79 -14.89
N LEU A 306 7.71 14.13 -13.76
CA LEU A 306 6.78 13.20 -13.13
C LEU A 306 6.03 13.92 -12.02
N ARG A 307 4.72 14.02 -12.15
CA ARG A 307 3.84 14.53 -11.10
C ARG A 307 3.24 13.35 -10.35
N ILE A 308 3.40 13.35 -9.03
CA ILE A 308 2.78 12.38 -8.14
C ILE A 308 1.48 13.02 -7.65
N ARG A 309 0.35 12.45 -8.03
CA ARG A 309 -0.99 12.99 -7.75
C ARG A 309 -1.83 11.97 -7.02
#